data_AF-A0AAJ0LUX3-F1
#
_entry.id   AF-A0AAJ0LUX3-F1
#
_cell.length_a   1.000
_cell.length_b   1.000
_cell.length_c   1.000
_cell.angle_alpha   90.00
_cell.angle_beta   90.00
_cell.angle_gamma   90.00
#
_symmetry.space_group_name_H-M   'P 1'
#
loop_
_entity.id
_entity.type
_entity.pdbx_description
1 polymer ?
#
loop_
_entity_poly.entity_id
_entity_poly.type
_entity_poly.pdbx_seq_one_letter_code
_entity_poly.pdbx_strand_id
1 'polypeptide(L)'
;MLAGLVTLIFLLLGLYPWLSYQQIPRDLVSQPIKPCGTSPSEARRLGCQFDPMEYSWLPPPCYDAELVEDYLRLLERKTLNFYAKPDNDSVANIVPLAEILAGEHHTVYMTWDQHQEHCAYMFRKLHGALDAGGPVDGYIWAYKHTQHCLVILFDRSSDLVGLD
;
A
#
# COMPACT_ATOMS: atom_id res chain seq x y z
N MET A 1 -50.81 5.10 34.51
CA MET A 1 -49.37 5.10 34.87
C MET A 1 -48.51 4.31 33.89
N LEU A 2 -48.86 3.06 33.54
CA LEU A 2 -48.09 2.21 32.60
C LEU A 2 -47.90 2.82 31.21
N ALA A 3 -48.94 3.42 30.60
CA ALA A 3 -48.84 4.01 29.26
C ALA A 3 -47.85 5.18 29.16
N GLY A 4 -47.68 5.96 30.24
CA GLY A 4 -46.73 7.09 30.28
C GLY A 4 -45.27 6.65 30.46
N LEU A 5 -45.05 5.48 31.07
CA LEU A 5 -43.71 4.87 31.20
C LEU A 5 -43.22 4.32 29.86
N VAL A 6 -44.12 3.71 29.09
CA VAL A 6 -43.79 3.14 27.78
C VAL A 6 -43.40 4.24 26.78
N THR A 7 -44.15 5.34 26.72
CA THR A 7 -43.81 6.47 25.84
C THR A 7 -42.49 7.15 26.20
N LEU A 8 -42.18 7.28 27.50
CA LEU A 8 -40.91 7.83 27.95
C LEU A 8 -39.72 6.93 27.55
N ILE A 9 -39.87 5.61 27.63
CA ILE A 9 -38.84 4.65 27.19
C ILE A 9 -38.59 4.76 25.69
N PHE A 10 -39.63 4.86 24.86
CA PHE A 10 -39.46 5.04 23.41
C PHE A 10 -38.77 6.37 23.06
N LEU A 11 -39.08 7.45 23.79
CA LEU A 11 -38.39 8.73 23.61
C LEU A 11 -36.91 8.61 24.01
N LEU A 12 -36.59 8.00 25.15
CA LEU A 12 -35.20 7.83 25.60
C LEU A 12 -34.40 6.91 24.67
N LEU A 13 -35.00 5.80 24.19
CA LEU A 13 -34.37 4.89 23.23
C LEU A 13 -34.20 5.50 21.84
N GLY A 14 -35.02 6.48 21.45
CA GLY A 14 -34.87 7.20 20.19
C GLY A 14 -33.93 8.41 20.27
N LEU A 15 -33.94 9.14 21.39
CA LEU A 15 -33.10 10.33 21.60
C LEU A 15 -31.65 9.96 21.90
N TYR A 16 -31.42 8.86 22.63
CA TYR A 16 -30.08 8.45 23.03
C TYR A 16 -29.18 8.12 21.82
N PRO A 17 -29.58 7.30 20.82
CA PRO A 17 -28.79 7.07 19.62
C PRO A 17 -28.59 8.33 18.77
N TRP A 18 -29.57 9.23 18.73
CA TRP A 18 -29.47 10.49 17.97
C TRP A 18 -28.48 11.47 18.60
N LEU A 19 -28.51 11.60 19.93
CA LEU A 19 -27.53 12.38 20.69
C LEU A 19 -26.13 11.77 20.58
N SER A 20 -26.00 10.44 20.65
CA SER A 20 -24.72 9.75 20.42
C SER A 20 -24.20 9.93 18.99
N TYR A 21 -25.09 9.94 17.98
CA TYR A 21 -24.72 10.18 16.58
C TYR A 21 -24.17 11.60 16.36
N GLN A 22 -24.78 12.61 16.99
CA GLN A 22 -24.28 13.99 16.94
C GLN A 22 -22.96 14.21 17.68
N GLN A 23 -22.65 13.32 18.62
CA GLN A 23 -21.41 13.35 19.39
C GLN A 23 -20.25 12.62 18.74
N ILE A 24 -20.42 11.95 17.60
CA ILE A 24 -19.28 11.36 16.86
C ILE A 24 -18.39 12.53 16.39
N PRO A 25 -17.15 12.67 16.90
CA PRO A 25 -16.23 13.66 16.37
C PRO A 25 -16.16 13.55 14.85
N ARG A 26 -16.24 14.69 14.14
CA ARG A 26 -15.96 14.74 12.69
C ARG A 26 -14.59 14.15 12.34
N ASP A 27 -13.72 14.06 13.32
CA ASP A 27 -12.37 13.51 13.25
C ASP A 27 -12.37 11.97 13.06
N LEU A 28 -13.48 11.28 13.40
CA LEU A 28 -13.69 9.86 13.07
C LEU A 28 -14.19 9.64 11.63
N VAL A 29 -14.68 10.70 10.98
CA VAL A 29 -14.91 10.67 9.53
C VAL A 29 -13.54 10.94 8.91
N SER A 30 -12.87 9.87 8.45
CA SER A 30 -11.56 9.94 7.81
C SER A 30 -11.52 11.11 6.83
N GLN A 31 -10.58 12.05 7.03
CA GLN A 31 -10.33 13.10 6.05
C GLN A 31 -10.15 12.46 4.67
N PRO A 32 -10.77 12.99 3.61
CA PRO A 32 -10.66 12.39 2.28
C PRO A 32 -9.19 12.36 1.86
N ILE A 33 -8.71 11.17 1.50
CA ILE A 33 -7.35 10.96 1.02
C ILE A 33 -7.22 11.67 -0.32
N LYS A 34 -6.28 12.62 -0.39
CA LYS A 34 -6.03 13.40 -1.61
C LYS A 34 -5.08 12.65 -2.54
N PRO A 35 -5.35 12.63 -3.85
CA PRO A 35 -4.46 12.00 -4.83
C PRO A 35 -3.13 12.76 -4.95
N CYS A 36 -2.08 12.08 -5.40
CA CYS A 36 -0.72 12.63 -5.53
C CYS A 36 -0.44 13.33 -6.86
N GLY A 37 -1.49 13.60 -7.66
CA GLY A 37 -1.33 14.21 -8.97
C GLY A 37 -0.80 13.26 -10.03
N THR A 38 -0.22 13.82 -11.08
CA THR A 38 0.20 13.07 -12.30
C THR A 38 1.68 13.19 -12.63
N SER A 39 2.45 13.92 -11.81
CA SER A 39 3.90 14.06 -11.98
C SER A 39 4.65 13.99 -10.64
N PRO A 40 5.92 13.54 -10.63
CA PRO A 40 6.76 13.55 -9.43
C PRO A 40 6.84 14.95 -8.78
N SER A 41 6.96 15.99 -9.60
CA SER A 41 6.98 17.37 -9.12
C SER A 41 5.71 17.76 -8.36
N GLU A 42 4.55 17.30 -8.82
CA GLU A 42 3.26 17.57 -8.20
C GLU A 42 3.09 16.75 -6.93
N ALA A 43 3.43 15.47 -6.97
CA ALA A 43 3.41 14.59 -5.82
C ALA A 43 4.25 15.15 -4.65
N ARG A 44 5.47 15.64 -4.94
CA ARG A 44 6.31 16.31 -3.95
C ARG A 44 5.66 17.57 -3.39
N ARG A 45 5.07 18.43 -4.25
CA ARG A 45 4.35 19.63 -3.79
C ARG A 45 3.14 19.30 -2.91
N LEU A 46 2.51 18.16 -3.14
CA LEU A 46 1.37 17.66 -2.36
C LEU A 46 1.79 16.88 -1.10
N GLY A 47 3.09 16.73 -0.85
CA GLY A 47 3.61 16.02 0.32
C GLY A 47 3.48 14.50 0.24
N CYS A 48 3.31 13.95 -0.96
CA CYS A 48 3.30 12.50 -1.17
C CYS A 48 4.71 11.90 -1.04
N GLN A 49 4.75 10.63 -0.69
CA GLN A 49 5.96 9.85 -0.49
C GLN A 49 6.09 8.82 -1.61
N PHE A 50 7.30 8.63 -2.13
CA PHE A 50 7.54 7.67 -3.21
C PHE A 50 7.86 6.30 -2.63
N ASP A 51 7.06 5.30 -3.00
CA ASP A 51 7.32 3.90 -2.69
C ASP A 51 8.05 3.25 -3.87
N PRO A 52 9.35 2.89 -3.74
CA PRO A 52 10.13 2.34 -4.84
C PRO A 52 9.76 0.89 -5.19
N MET A 53 9.00 0.20 -4.33
CA MET A 53 8.50 -1.14 -4.61
C MET A 53 7.22 -1.11 -5.41
N GLU A 54 6.27 -0.28 -4.99
CA GLU A 54 5.06 -0.03 -5.78
C GLU A 54 5.34 0.81 -7.02
N TYR A 55 6.48 1.49 -7.02
CA TYR A 55 6.89 2.44 -8.04
C TYR A 55 5.86 3.55 -8.22
N SER A 56 5.29 4.01 -7.10
CA SER A 56 4.14 4.92 -7.06
C SER A 56 4.29 6.00 -5.99
N TRP A 57 3.70 7.17 -6.25
CA TRP A 57 3.61 8.26 -5.29
C TRP A 57 2.35 8.12 -4.45
N LEU A 58 2.53 8.03 -3.14
CA LEU A 58 1.48 7.68 -2.19
C LEU A 58 1.17 8.82 -1.21
N PRO A 59 -0.11 9.03 -0.88
CA PRO A 59 -0.49 9.91 0.22
C PRO A 59 0.12 9.39 1.53
N PRO A 60 0.51 10.27 2.48
CA PRO A 60 1.14 9.84 3.72
C PRO A 60 0.40 8.73 4.49
N PRO A 61 -0.95 8.71 4.56
CA PRO A 61 -1.67 7.61 5.21
C PRO A 61 -1.51 6.22 4.57
N CYS A 62 -1.09 6.15 3.31
CA CYS A 62 -0.92 4.89 2.55
C CYS A 62 0.56 4.48 2.44
N TYR A 63 1.49 5.32 2.89
CA TYR A 63 2.92 5.07 2.79
C TYR A 63 3.44 4.39 4.05
N ASP A 64 4.07 3.23 3.89
CA ASP A 64 4.68 2.47 4.98
C ASP A 64 6.20 2.69 4.98
N ALA A 65 6.66 3.63 5.79
CA ALA A 65 8.07 4.01 5.86
C ALA A 65 8.96 2.86 6.35
N GLU A 66 8.50 2.08 7.32
CA GLU A 66 9.27 0.98 7.91
C GLU A 66 9.43 -0.15 6.90
N LEU A 67 8.35 -0.50 6.18
CA LEU A 67 8.38 -1.51 5.14
C LEU A 67 9.26 -1.09 3.95
N VAL A 68 9.23 0.19 3.55
CA VAL A 68 10.14 0.71 2.52
C VAL A 68 11.59 0.61 3.00
N GLU A 69 11.90 1.00 4.24
CA GLU A 69 13.26 0.92 4.76
C GLU A 69 13.79 -0.52 4.82
N ASP A 70 12.95 -1.47 5.25
CA ASP A 70 13.22 -2.90 5.19
C ASP A 70 13.61 -3.37 3.78
N TYR A 71 12.88 -2.87 2.77
CA TYR A 71 13.17 -3.20 1.38
C TYR A 71 14.49 -2.58 0.90
N LEU A 72 14.80 -1.34 1.27
CA LEU A 72 16.08 -0.73 0.90
C LEU A 72 17.26 -1.52 1.45
N ARG A 73 17.15 -2.04 2.68
CA ARG A 73 18.14 -2.97 3.26
C ARG A 73 18.22 -4.29 2.47
N LEU A 74 17.09 -4.81 2.01
CA LEU A 74 17.03 -6.02 1.19
C LEU A 74 17.74 -5.83 -0.15
N LEU A 75 17.48 -4.71 -0.84
CA LEU A 75 18.12 -4.33 -2.10
C LEU A 75 19.64 -4.35 -1.97
N GLU A 76 20.16 -3.69 -0.93
CA GLU A 76 21.59 -3.64 -0.66
C GLU A 76 22.15 -5.04 -0.36
N ARG A 77 21.54 -5.76 0.58
CA ARG A 77 21.99 -7.10 1.02
C ARG A 77 22.02 -8.13 -0.10
N LYS A 78 21.04 -8.09 -1.01
CA LYS A 78 20.94 -9.01 -2.15
C LYS A 78 21.53 -8.45 -3.44
N THR A 79 22.03 -7.21 -3.43
CA THR A 79 22.54 -6.51 -4.61
C THR A 79 21.54 -6.52 -5.78
N LEU A 80 20.26 -6.28 -5.46
CA LEU A 80 19.18 -6.23 -6.45
C LEU A 80 19.20 -4.85 -7.13
N ASN A 81 19.16 -4.85 -8.46
CA ASN A 81 19.29 -3.65 -9.27
C ASN A 81 18.05 -3.43 -10.13
N PHE A 82 17.72 -2.16 -10.35
CA PHE A 82 16.76 -1.77 -11.37
C PHE A 82 17.48 -1.48 -12.68
N TYR A 83 16.80 -1.69 -13.80
CA TYR A 83 17.35 -1.55 -15.14
C TYR A 83 16.51 -0.59 -15.97
N ALA A 84 17.15 0.19 -16.84
CA ALA A 84 16.46 1.12 -17.75
C ALA A 84 15.83 0.41 -18.96
N LYS A 85 16.23 -0.85 -19.21
CA LYS A 85 15.78 -1.70 -20.32
C LYS A 85 15.48 -3.11 -19.79
N PRO A 86 14.67 -3.92 -20.50
CA PRO A 86 14.41 -5.32 -20.14
C PRO A 86 15.61 -6.22 -20.46
N ASP A 87 16.80 -5.84 -19.98
CA ASP A 87 18.08 -6.49 -20.23
C ASP A 87 18.99 -6.26 -19.00
N ASN A 88 19.31 -7.34 -18.30
CA ASN A 88 20.16 -7.35 -17.12
C ASN A 88 21.60 -7.83 -17.40
N ASP A 89 21.98 -8.08 -18.66
CA ASP A 89 23.31 -8.57 -19.03
C ASP A 89 24.36 -7.44 -19.03
N SER A 90 23.92 -6.18 -19.10
CA SER A 90 24.78 -5.01 -19.15
C SER A 90 24.68 -4.16 -17.89
N VAL A 91 25.82 -3.96 -17.21
CA VAL A 91 25.96 -3.02 -16.09
C VAL A 91 25.58 -1.59 -16.50
N ALA A 92 25.76 -1.23 -17.78
CA ALA A 92 25.38 0.09 -18.28
C ALA A 92 23.85 0.33 -18.29
N ASN A 93 23.04 -0.72 -18.16
CA ASN A 93 21.59 -0.59 -18.04
C ASN A 93 21.14 -0.37 -16.60
N ILE A 94 22.01 -0.55 -15.60
CA ILE A 94 21.65 -0.40 -14.19
C ILE A 94 21.32 1.06 -13.89
N VAL A 95 20.16 1.29 -13.28
CA VAL A 95 19.71 2.60 -12.81
C VAL A 95 20.22 2.81 -11.39
N PRO A 96 20.94 3.92 -11.09
CA PRO A 96 21.39 4.21 -9.74
C PRO A 96 20.21 4.29 -8.76
N LEU A 97 20.37 3.73 -7.56
CA LEU A 97 19.31 3.72 -6.55
C LEU A 97 18.80 5.14 -6.23
N ALA A 98 19.69 6.14 -6.18
CA ALA A 98 19.29 7.53 -5.96
C ALA A 98 18.32 8.05 -7.03
N GLU A 99 18.45 7.59 -8.27
CA GLU A 99 17.56 7.96 -9.38
C GLU A 99 16.24 7.19 -9.32
N ILE A 100 16.26 5.93 -8.86
CA ILE A 100 15.05 5.16 -8.54
C ILE A 100 14.26 5.86 -7.45
N LEU A 101 14.91 6.26 -6.36
CA LEU A 101 14.28 6.97 -5.23
C LEU A 101 13.82 8.38 -5.59
N ALA A 102 14.33 8.95 -6.69
CA ALA A 102 13.81 10.20 -7.22
C ALA A 102 12.41 10.01 -7.85
N GLY A 103 12.06 8.79 -8.26
CA GLY A 103 10.74 8.48 -8.84
C GLY A 103 10.47 9.19 -10.16
N GLU A 104 11.52 9.55 -10.90
CA GLU A 104 11.44 10.36 -12.13
C GLU A 104 11.37 9.51 -13.41
N HIS A 105 11.70 8.21 -13.36
CA HIS A 105 11.56 7.34 -14.53
C HIS A 105 10.10 6.90 -14.69
N HIS A 106 9.63 6.80 -15.94
CA HIS A 106 8.30 6.28 -16.24
C HIS A 106 8.23 4.75 -16.15
N THR A 107 9.34 4.07 -16.41
CA THR A 107 9.42 2.61 -16.42
C THR A 107 10.82 2.18 -16.07
N VAL A 108 10.92 1.22 -15.16
CA VAL A 108 12.14 0.52 -14.80
C VAL A 108 11.85 -0.97 -14.78
N TYR A 109 12.87 -1.76 -15.01
CA TYR A 109 12.79 -3.21 -15.06
C TYR A 109 13.52 -3.78 -13.85
N MET A 110 13.06 -4.94 -13.39
CA MET A 110 13.67 -5.69 -12.29
C MET A 110 13.91 -7.12 -12.73
N THR A 111 14.83 -7.81 -12.06
CA THR A 111 15.04 -9.24 -12.30
C THR A 111 13.84 -10.05 -11.82
N TRP A 112 13.76 -11.31 -12.22
CA TRP A 112 12.71 -12.22 -11.76
C TRP A 112 12.72 -12.39 -10.24
N ASP A 113 13.90 -12.58 -9.63
CA ASP A 113 14.03 -12.72 -8.18
C ASP A 113 13.55 -11.46 -7.45
N GLN A 114 13.86 -10.28 -7.98
CA GLN A 114 13.37 -9.03 -7.41
C GLN A 114 11.86 -8.86 -7.59
N HIS A 115 11.27 -9.40 -8.65
CA HIS A 115 9.81 -9.40 -8.85
C HIS A 115 9.09 -10.30 -7.84
N GLN A 116 9.71 -11.41 -7.39
CA GLN A 116 9.18 -12.20 -6.27
C GLN A 116 9.22 -11.40 -4.96
N GLU A 117 10.30 -10.68 -4.69
CA GLU A 117 10.39 -9.78 -3.53
C GLU A 117 9.34 -8.66 -3.60
N HIS A 118 9.10 -8.09 -4.80
CA HIS A 118 7.99 -7.16 -5.05
C HIS A 118 6.65 -7.77 -4.67
N CYS A 119 6.36 -8.98 -5.14
CA CYS A 119 5.09 -9.64 -4.82
C CYS A 119 4.93 -9.89 -3.31
N ALA A 120 5.99 -10.33 -2.62
CA ALA A 120 5.96 -10.51 -1.17
C ALA A 120 5.76 -9.19 -0.41
N TYR A 121 6.40 -8.11 -0.86
CA TYR A 121 6.22 -6.77 -0.32
C TYR A 121 4.77 -6.29 -0.45
N MET A 122 4.14 -6.47 -1.62
CA MET A 122 2.76 -6.02 -1.87
C MET A 122 1.77 -6.71 -0.93
N PHE A 123 1.97 -8.00 -0.65
CA PHE A 123 1.20 -8.72 0.35
C PHE A 123 1.41 -8.20 1.77
N ARG A 124 2.67 -7.96 2.18
CA ARG A 124 2.99 -7.40 3.50
C ARG A 124 2.34 -6.04 3.70
N LYS A 125 2.42 -5.17 2.69
CA LYS A 125 1.83 -3.83 2.73
C LYS A 125 0.31 -3.88 2.83
N LEU A 126 -0.34 -4.68 1.99
CA LEU A 126 -1.80 -4.86 2.03
C LEU A 126 -2.26 -5.35 3.41
N HIS A 127 -1.62 -6.40 3.93
CA HIS A 127 -1.98 -6.95 5.23
C HIS A 127 -1.70 -5.98 6.38
N GLY A 128 -0.55 -5.29 6.36
CA GLY A 128 -0.18 -4.30 7.36
C GLY A 128 -1.16 -3.12 7.42
N ALA A 129 -1.59 -2.61 6.26
CA ALA A 129 -2.60 -1.56 6.20
C ALA A 129 -3.95 -2.03 6.79
N LEU A 130 -4.37 -3.27 6.50
CA LEU A 130 -5.60 -3.83 7.05
C LEU A 130 -5.53 -4.05 8.57
N ASP A 131 -4.41 -4.59 9.08
CA ASP A 131 -4.19 -4.82 10.51
C ASP A 131 -4.18 -3.50 11.30
N ALA A 132 -3.57 -2.46 10.73
CA ALA A 132 -3.58 -1.11 11.30
C ALA A 132 -4.94 -0.39 11.22
N GLY A 133 -5.94 -0.97 10.54
CA GLY A 133 -7.21 -0.29 10.23
C GLY A 133 -7.03 0.95 9.36
N GLY A 134 -5.93 1.02 8.61
CA GLY A 134 -5.53 2.13 7.76
C GLY A 134 -6.09 2.03 6.34
N PRO A 135 -5.90 3.07 5.53
CA PRO A 135 -6.29 3.03 4.13
C PRO A 135 -5.35 2.16 3.31
N VAL A 136 -5.91 1.57 2.25
CA VAL A 136 -5.19 0.77 1.25
C VAL A 136 -5.22 1.55 -0.06
N ASP A 137 -4.08 1.72 -0.73
CA ASP A 137 -4.03 2.35 -2.04
C ASP A 137 -4.72 1.47 -3.11
N GLY A 138 -5.07 2.10 -4.24
CA GLY A 138 -5.80 1.42 -5.29
C GLY A 138 -5.00 0.32 -6.01
N TYR A 139 -3.67 0.37 -5.96
CA TYR A 139 -2.80 -0.59 -6.65
C TYR A 139 -2.74 -1.91 -5.90
N ILE A 140 -2.48 -1.88 -4.58
CA ILE A 140 -2.44 -3.09 -3.76
C ILE A 140 -3.84 -3.60 -3.38
N TRP A 141 -4.86 -2.74 -3.37
CA TRP A 141 -6.26 -3.15 -3.16
C TRP A 141 -6.83 -3.96 -4.32
N ALA A 142 -6.31 -3.75 -5.54
CA ALA A 142 -6.84 -4.41 -6.73
C ALA A 142 -6.62 -5.92 -6.67
N TYR A 143 -7.70 -6.70 -6.55
CA TYR A 143 -7.62 -8.17 -6.45
C TYR A 143 -6.85 -8.81 -7.62
N LYS A 144 -6.91 -8.23 -8.82
CA LYS A 144 -6.10 -8.68 -9.96
C LYS A 144 -4.60 -8.66 -9.68
N HIS A 145 -4.13 -7.66 -8.94
CA HIS A 145 -2.74 -7.56 -8.54
C HIS A 145 -2.38 -8.66 -7.54
N THR A 146 -3.25 -8.95 -6.55
CA THR A 146 -3.12 -10.12 -5.68
C THR A 146 -3.00 -11.42 -6.48
N GLN A 147 -3.88 -11.64 -7.45
CA GLN A 147 -3.85 -12.84 -8.30
C GLN A 147 -2.53 -12.98 -9.07
N HIS A 148 -2.05 -11.87 -9.67
CA HIS A 148 -0.74 -11.82 -10.34
C HIS A 148 0.39 -12.19 -9.39
N CYS A 149 0.43 -11.56 -8.20
CA CYS A 149 1.47 -11.83 -7.22
C CYS A 149 1.49 -13.29 -6.77
N LEU A 150 0.34 -13.94 -6.61
CA LEU A 150 0.29 -15.37 -6.29
C LEU A 150 0.90 -16.21 -7.41
N VAL A 151 0.63 -15.89 -8.68
CA VAL A 151 1.26 -16.60 -9.80
C VAL A 151 2.78 -16.46 -9.75
N ILE A 152 3.31 -15.24 -9.56
CA ILE A 152 4.76 -15.01 -9.48
C ILE A 152 5.39 -15.75 -8.30
N LEU A 153 4.74 -15.75 -7.13
CA LEU A 153 5.26 -16.40 -5.91
C LEU A 153 5.19 -17.94 -5.97
N PHE A 154 4.26 -18.49 -6.75
CA PHE A 154 4.11 -19.93 -6.93
C PHE A 154 4.71 -20.47 -8.23
N ASP A 155 5.20 -19.60 -9.12
CA ASP A 155 5.91 -20.00 -10.32
C ASP A 155 7.26 -20.63 -9.91
N ARG A 156 7.22 -21.95 -9.80
CA ARG A 156 8.31 -22.81 -9.36
C ARG A 156 8.64 -23.74 -10.51
N SER A 157 9.85 -23.64 -11.01
CA SER A 157 10.41 -24.66 -11.89
C SER A 157 10.76 -26.00 -11.17
N SER A 158 10.19 -26.31 -9.99
CA SER A 158 10.01 -27.69 -9.48
C SER A 158 9.08 -27.81 -8.24
N ASP A 159 8.57 -29.04 -8.04
CA ASP A 159 7.18 -29.37 -7.67
C ASP A 159 6.88 -29.78 -6.21
N LEU A 160 7.73 -29.57 -5.20
CA LEU A 160 7.42 -30.10 -3.87
C LEU A 160 7.72 -29.14 -2.72
N VAL A 161 6.65 -28.59 -2.14
CA VAL A 161 6.60 -28.13 -0.75
C VAL A 161 5.26 -28.61 -0.17
N GLY A 162 5.34 -29.51 0.81
CA GLY A 162 4.18 -29.96 1.58
C GLY A 162 3.57 -28.80 2.38
N LEU A 163 2.26 -28.85 2.59
CA LEU A 163 1.56 -27.92 3.48
C LEU A 163 1.19 -28.65 4.78
N ASP A 164 2.21 -29.25 5.41
CA ASP A 164 2.18 -29.92 6.70
C ASP A 164 3.57 -30.52 7.04
#